data_AF-A0A5R9NRH4-F1
#
_entry.id   AF-A0A5R9NRH4-F1
#
_cell.length_a   1.000
_cell.length_b   1.000
_cell.length_c   1.000
_cell.angle_alpha   90.00
_cell.angle_beta   90.00
_cell.angle_gamma   90.00
#
_symmetry.space_group_name_H-M   'P 1'
#
loop_
_entity.id
_entity.type
_entity.pdbx_description
1 polymer ?
#
loop_
_entity_poly.entity_id
_entity_poly.type
_entity_poly.pdbx_seq_one_letter_code
_entity_poly.pdbx_strand_id
1 'polypeptide(L)'
;MTVYYVNSVTGSNNNNGTSESSAFATLSAVETLRLNPGDSVLLAAGSVFNEQFDLKYSGSVSAPITIGSYGIGDAPVIRSSNDGIHGSKASNIVIENIKIADTGANAIYAGNVSNWTVRNVEVSNTGLSGKPGSVSFQSSQNITIENSTLTGVRSDGIWMDKVNGVTLINNTVTNSLGSAADAIQLNDSSNILIADNHLEQTATNSAKGVLVLIRATNAVVEGNTLVGGGFGLSAQGGTNIAIHDNDISGYGGYSWSYGIGLGDQGDAKNYDISGNYLHDGVYGVLVSAVGNPSYIRENIAVHDNVFDELSSSALKVDKPASGSFYNNVIDSDISILTMPATIAAQNTFSIGVNKTLEQAQAELDGAAGGASGDTSSSNGQTPATPVPENIDVPTPPLVGAPGPSVETPVVTVPAVAVPKIVAVHDSLKISADTGSAYHGNLLENDHASNGTVLLRRFGDSAVDKHGLTLTGKYGVIHVESDGDYSYTVDATKLAGLSGKVSEFFQYKISDGASHIDADSLSVSINVDAFLSSHASQMLLA
;
A
#
# COMPACT_ATOMS: atom_id res chain seq x y z
N MET A 1 -28.37 16.49 -21.83
CA MET A 1 -27.93 16.57 -20.44
C MET A 1 -29.10 16.99 -19.59
N THR A 2 -29.64 16.03 -18.89
CA THR A 2 -30.67 16.19 -17.87
C THR A 2 -30.10 15.73 -16.54
N VAL A 3 -30.42 16.45 -15.47
CA VAL A 3 -30.11 16.02 -14.10
C VAL A 3 -31.38 15.41 -13.51
N TYR A 4 -31.28 14.14 -13.10
CA TYR A 4 -32.33 13.41 -12.41
C TYR A 4 -32.01 13.33 -10.93
N TYR A 5 -32.91 13.83 -10.09
CA TYR A 5 -32.81 13.82 -8.65
C TYR A 5 -33.58 12.63 -8.09
N VAL A 6 -32.98 11.92 -7.13
CA VAL A 6 -33.61 10.79 -6.43
C VAL A 6 -33.50 11.02 -4.94
N ASN A 7 -34.62 10.88 -4.22
CA ASN A 7 -34.68 11.06 -2.77
C ASN A 7 -35.66 10.03 -2.19
N SER A 8 -35.14 9.05 -1.43
CA SER A 8 -36.00 7.99 -0.89
C SER A 8 -36.89 8.43 0.28
N VAL A 9 -36.67 9.63 0.81
CA VAL A 9 -37.43 10.19 1.95
C VAL A 9 -38.57 11.07 1.48
N THR A 10 -38.33 11.96 0.51
CA THR A 10 -39.30 12.98 0.07
C THR A 10 -39.73 12.86 -1.39
N GLY A 11 -39.10 11.98 -2.16
CA GLY A 11 -39.39 11.79 -3.57
C GLY A 11 -40.72 11.07 -3.84
N SER A 12 -41.14 11.07 -5.11
CA SER A 12 -42.29 10.30 -5.59
C SER A 12 -42.02 9.81 -7.00
N ASN A 13 -42.36 8.55 -7.30
CA ASN A 13 -42.18 7.98 -8.63
C ASN A 13 -43.19 8.51 -9.67
N ASN A 14 -44.16 9.33 -9.25
CA ASN A 14 -45.01 10.10 -10.16
C ASN A 14 -44.37 11.43 -10.57
N ASN A 15 -43.27 11.84 -9.94
CA ASN A 15 -42.53 13.03 -10.34
C ASN A 15 -41.71 12.76 -11.61
N ASN A 16 -41.25 13.82 -12.26
CA ASN A 16 -40.40 13.70 -13.44
C ASN A 16 -38.90 13.63 -13.11
N GLY A 17 -38.51 13.82 -11.84
CA GLY A 17 -37.13 13.75 -11.37
C GLY A 17 -36.25 14.93 -11.75
N THR A 18 -36.76 15.98 -12.40
CA THR A 18 -35.91 17.03 -13.00
C THR A 18 -35.59 18.21 -12.09
N SER A 19 -36.06 18.19 -10.84
CA SER A 19 -35.66 19.12 -9.78
C SER A 19 -35.63 18.42 -8.42
N GLU A 20 -34.89 18.97 -7.44
CA GLU A 20 -34.86 18.44 -6.07
C GLU A 20 -36.26 18.31 -5.45
N SER A 21 -37.11 19.33 -5.65
CA SER A 21 -38.50 19.34 -5.15
C SER A 21 -39.44 18.38 -5.90
N SER A 22 -38.97 17.77 -7.00
CA SER A 22 -39.69 16.80 -7.81
C SER A 22 -38.84 15.56 -8.08
N ALA A 23 -38.05 15.14 -7.09
CA ALA A 23 -37.20 13.95 -7.18
C ALA A 23 -38.02 12.65 -7.34
N PHE A 24 -37.45 11.66 -8.01
CA PHE A 24 -37.92 10.27 -7.95
C PHE A 24 -37.75 9.71 -6.52
N ALA A 25 -38.56 8.71 -6.15
CA ALA A 25 -38.40 8.03 -4.86
C ALA A 25 -37.40 6.87 -4.92
N THR A 26 -37.25 6.22 -6.08
CA THR A 26 -36.49 4.97 -6.21
C THR A 26 -35.54 4.98 -7.41
N LEU A 27 -34.47 4.18 -7.33
CA LEU A 27 -33.54 3.92 -8.44
C LEU A 27 -34.25 3.17 -9.58
N SER A 28 -35.17 2.25 -9.25
CA SER A 28 -36.00 1.57 -10.25
C SER A 28 -36.78 2.53 -11.15
N ALA A 29 -37.18 3.71 -10.64
CA ALA A 29 -37.85 4.72 -11.47
C ALA A 29 -36.89 5.32 -12.52
N VAL A 30 -35.65 5.61 -12.10
CA VAL A 30 -34.58 6.06 -13.00
C VAL A 30 -34.27 5.03 -14.07
N GLU A 31 -34.27 3.74 -13.73
CA GLU A 31 -34.01 2.66 -14.69
C GLU A 31 -35.05 2.52 -15.80
N THR A 32 -36.24 3.10 -15.64
CA THR A 32 -37.25 3.16 -16.71
C THR A 32 -36.92 4.23 -17.75
N LEU A 33 -36.01 5.15 -17.42
CA LEU A 33 -35.55 6.19 -18.31
C LEU A 33 -34.50 5.65 -19.28
N ARG A 34 -34.40 6.30 -20.43
CA ARG A 34 -33.26 6.16 -21.33
C ARG A 34 -32.27 7.29 -21.03
N LEU A 35 -31.29 7.00 -20.18
CA LEU A 35 -30.19 7.94 -19.92
C LEU A 35 -29.38 8.15 -21.21
N ASN A 36 -29.02 9.40 -21.47
CA ASN A 36 -28.24 9.83 -22.63
C ASN A 36 -26.86 10.33 -22.18
N PRO A 37 -25.88 10.42 -23.10
CA PRO A 37 -24.60 11.05 -22.81
C PRO A 37 -24.74 12.43 -22.15
N GLY A 38 -24.01 12.61 -21.05
CA GLY A 38 -24.01 13.80 -20.20
C GLY A 38 -25.10 13.83 -19.14
N ASP A 39 -26.06 12.90 -19.11
CA ASP A 39 -27.08 12.89 -18.06
C ASP A 39 -26.47 12.56 -16.68
N SER A 40 -27.06 13.11 -15.63
CA SER A 40 -26.65 12.85 -14.25
C SER A 40 -27.81 12.30 -13.43
N VAL A 41 -27.52 11.36 -12.54
CA VAL A 41 -28.44 10.84 -11.53
C VAL A 41 -27.86 11.19 -10.17
N LEU A 42 -28.47 12.14 -9.47
CA LEU A 42 -28.01 12.63 -8.18
C LEU A 42 -28.90 12.09 -7.06
N LEU A 43 -28.27 11.43 -6.08
CA LEU A 43 -28.92 10.83 -4.93
C LEU A 43 -28.86 11.77 -3.73
N ALA A 44 -29.98 11.99 -3.04
CA ALA A 44 -30.03 12.97 -1.96
C ALA A 44 -29.26 12.49 -0.72
N ALA A 45 -28.42 13.35 -0.15
CA ALA A 45 -27.76 13.11 1.13
C ALA A 45 -28.76 12.63 2.20
N GLY A 46 -28.35 11.64 3.01
CA GLY A 46 -29.19 10.97 4.00
C GLY A 46 -30.22 9.98 3.44
N SER A 47 -30.33 9.82 2.11
CA SER A 47 -31.19 8.78 1.53
C SER A 47 -30.58 7.39 1.67
N VAL A 48 -31.44 6.40 1.89
CA VAL A 48 -31.10 4.98 1.79
C VAL A 48 -31.98 4.34 0.73
N PHE A 49 -31.35 3.68 -0.24
CA PHE A 49 -32.01 2.92 -1.31
C PHE A 49 -31.80 1.43 -1.05
N ASN A 50 -32.86 0.64 -1.05
CA ASN A 50 -32.81 -0.80 -0.76
C ASN A 50 -33.11 -1.61 -2.03
N GLU A 51 -32.37 -1.33 -3.09
CA GLU A 51 -32.50 -1.93 -4.42
C GLU A 51 -31.14 -1.89 -5.14
N GLN A 52 -30.93 -2.80 -6.09
CA GLN A 52 -29.81 -2.74 -7.03
C GLN A 52 -30.04 -1.59 -8.02
N PHE A 53 -28.95 -0.98 -8.50
CA PHE A 53 -28.99 -0.02 -9.60
C PHE A 53 -28.31 -0.54 -10.87
N ASP A 54 -29.10 -0.80 -11.90
CA ASP A 54 -28.65 -1.28 -13.20
C ASP A 54 -28.31 -0.13 -14.17
N LEU A 55 -27.04 0.02 -14.49
CA LEU A 55 -26.55 0.97 -15.49
C LEU A 55 -26.58 0.34 -16.89
N LYS A 56 -27.63 0.68 -17.66
CA LYS A 56 -27.98 0.06 -18.96
C LYS A 56 -27.51 0.86 -20.17
N TYR A 57 -27.12 2.12 -19.98
CA TYR A 57 -26.84 3.06 -21.07
C TYR A 57 -25.46 3.68 -20.91
N SER A 58 -24.87 4.07 -22.03
CA SER A 58 -23.53 4.63 -22.09
C SER A 58 -23.56 6.14 -22.21
N GLY A 59 -22.61 6.80 -21.56
CA GLY A 59 -22.21 8.15 -21.92
C GLY A 59 -21.33 8.17 -23.17
N SER A 60 -20.72 9.32 -23.44
CA SER A 60 -19.59 9.46 -24.35
C SER A 60 -18.34 9.91 -23.60
N VAL A 61 -17.16 9.78 -24.21
CA VAL A 61 -15.90 10.26 -23.62
C VAL A 61 -15.98 11.74 -23.21
N SER A 62 -16.64 12.57 -24.02
CA SER A 62 -16.84 14.00 -23.75
C SER A 62 -18.02 14.33 -22.84
N ALA A 63 -18.90 13.36 -22.56
CA ALA A 63 -20.13 13.53 -21.80
C ALA A 63 -20.51 12.21 -21.13
N PRO A 64 -19.80 11.79 -20.06
CA PRO A 64 -20.12 10.58 -19.34
C PRO A 64 -21.51 10.70 -18.67
N ILE A 65 -22.12 9.55 -18.36
CA ILE A 65 -23.26 9.53 -17.45
C ILE A 65 -22.71 9.51 -16.03
N THR A 66 -23.19 10.41 -15.17
CA THR A 66 -22.70 10.56 -13.80
C THR A 66 -23.74 10.07 -12.79
N ILE A 67 -23.33 9.20 -11.89
CA ILE A 67 -24.10 8.81 -10.70
C ILE A 67 -23.42 9.45 -9.50
N GLY A 68 -24.11 10.39 -8.86
CA GLY A 68 -23.53 11.24 -7.82
C GLY A 68 -24.48 11.47 -6.66
N SER A 69 -24.12 12.42 -5.79
CA SER A 69 -24.97 12.88 -4.68
C SER A 69 -25.31 14.37 -4.79
N TYR A 70 -26.35 14.79 -4.06
CA TYR A 70 -26.70 16.20 -3.87
C TYR A 70 -27.22 16.46 -2.45
N GLY A 71 -27.27 17.72 -2.05
CA GLY A 71 -27.68 18.13 -0.71
C GLY A 71 -26.55 18.09 0.31
N ILE A 72 -26.88 18.29 1.58
CA ILE A 72 -25.94 18.38 2.70
C ILE A 72 -26.25 17.26 3.69
N GLY A 73 -25.23 16.57 4.18
CA GLY A 73 -25.35 15.53 5.20
C GLY A 73 -24.56 14.28 4.83
N ASP A 74 -24.92 13.16 5.45
CA ASP A 74 -24.31 11.86 5.18
C ASP A 74 -24.48 11.45 3.71
N ALA A 75 -23.47 10.75 3.18
CA ALA A 75 -23.54 10.24 1.81
C ALA A 75 -24.78 9.36 1.60
N PRO A 76 -25.47 9.45 0.44
CA PRO A 76 -26.57 8.55 0.12
C PRO A 76 -26.06 7.11 0.06
N VAL A 77 -26.85 6.17 0.57
CA VAL A 77 -26.48 4.76 0.71
C VAL A 77 -27.29 3.90 -0.25
N ILE A 78 -26.61 3.09 -1.06
CA ILE A 78 -27.22 1.99 -1.83
C ILE A 78 -26.99 0.68 -1.06
N ARG A 79 -28.09 -0.03 -0.79
CA ARG A 79 -28.14 -1.39 -0.23
C ARG A 79 -28.89 -2.30 -1.17
N SER A 80 -28.51 -3.58 -1.22
CA SER A 80 -29.12 -4.52 -2.15
C SER A 80 -29.00 -5.96 -1.68
N SER A 81 -29.98 -6.82 -1.94
CA SER A 81 -29.82 -8.27 -1.76
C SER A 81 -28.99 -8.93 -2.88
N ASN A 82 -28.63 -8.17 -3.92
CA ASN A 82 -27.78 -8.56 -5.04
C ASN A 82 -26.55 -7.63 -5.08
N ASP A 83 -26.14 -7.18 -6.27
CA ASP A 83 -25.11 -6.17 -6.40
C ASP A 83 -25.67 -4.80 -5.98
N GLY A 84 -24.82 -3.89 -5.51
CA GLY A 84 -25.20 -2.49 -5.27
C GLY A 84 -25.44 -1.77 -6.60
N ILE A 85 -24.39 -1.65 -7.41
CA ILE A 85 -24.45 -1.16 -8.79
C ILE A 85 -24.04 -2.29 -9.74
N HIS A 86 -24.83 -2.48 -10.79
CA HIS A 86 -24.57 -3.49 -11.81
C HIS A 86 -24.47 -2.84 -13.19
N GLY A 87 -23.43 -3.18 -13.94
CA GLY A 87 -23.18 -2.70 -15.29
C GLY A 87 -22.84 -3.82 -16.25
N SER A 88 -23.41 -3.79 -17.45
CA SER A 88 -22.94 -4.64 -18.54
C SER A 88 -23.02 -3.89 -19.86
N LYS A 89 -21.90 -3.84 -20.60
CA LYS A 89 -21.82 -3.17 -21.91
C LYS A 89 -22.19 -1.68 -21.91
N ALA A 90 -22.25 -1.05 -20.74
CA ALA A 90 -22.39 0.38 -20.57
C ALA A 90 -20.99 1.01 -20.44
N SER A 91 -20.75 2.14 -21.08
CA SER A 91 -19.42 2.79 -21.13
C SER A 91 -19.51 4.28 -20.81
N ASN A 92 -18.39 4.89 -20.44
CA ASN A 92 -18.31 6.31 -20.06
C ASN A 92 -19.24 6.63 -18.89
N ILE A 93 -18.98 5.99 -17.75
CA ILE A 93 -19.73 6.12 -16.51
C ILE A 93 -18.83 6.71 -15.43
N VAL A 94 -19.36 7.66 -14.66
CA VAL A 94 -18.71 8.15 -13.44
C VAL A 94 -19.63 7.82 -12.26
N ILE A 95 -19.08 7.21 -11.22
CA ILE A 95 -19.75 6.94 -9.95
C ILE A 95 -18.98 7.68 -8.86
N GLU A 96 -19.65 8.59 -8.14
CA GLU A 96 -18.96 9.47 -7.21
C GLU A 96 -19.75 9.88 -5.97
N ASN A 97 -19.05 10.13 -4.86
CA ASN A 97 -19.59 10.76 -3.66
C ASN A 97 -20.82 10.04 -3.07
N ILE A 98 -20.83 8.70 -3.13
CA ILE A 98 -21.90 7.84 -2.60
C ILE A 98 -21.32 6.73 -1.73
N LYS A 99 -22.19 6.10 -0.94
CA LYS A 99 -21.88 4.90 -0.18
C LYS A 99 -22.63 3.69 -0.74
N ILE A 100 -21.96 2.55 -0.82
CA ILE A 100 -22.56 1.25 -1.13
C ILE A 100 -22.32 0.33 0.06
N ALA A 101 -23.38 -0.21 0.64
CA ALA A 101 -23.26 -1.01 1.85
C ALA A 101 -24.24 -2.18 1.89
N ASP A 102 -23.92 -3.18 2.73
CA ASP A 102 -24.84 -4.26 3.08
C ASP A 102 -25.40 -5.00 1.85
N THR A 103 -24.53 -5.29 0.86
CA THR A 103 -24.94 -5.95 -0.39
C THR A 103 -24.89 -7.47 -0.27
N GLY A 104 -25.79 -8.17 -0.97
CA GLY A 104 -25.81 -9.64 -1.03
C GLY A 104 -24.78 -10.25 -2.00
N ALA A 105 -24.27 -9.44 -2.93
CA ALA A 105 -23.19 -9.72 -3.86
C ALA A 105 -22.27 -8.48 -3.95
N ASN A 106 -21.77 -8.12 -5.14
CA ASN A 106 -20.74 -7.10 -5.28
C ASN A 106 -21.24 -5.72 -4.81
N ALA A 107 -20.33 -4.89 -4.31
CA ALA A 107 -20.64 -3.46 -4.19
C ALA A 107 -20.91 -2.87 -5.59
N ILE A 108 -19.98 -3.15 -6.51
CA ILE A 108 -20.07 -2.78 -7.91
C ILE A 108 -19.67 -3.99 -8.73
N TYR A 109 -20.50 -4.41 -9.67
CA TYR A 109 -20.14 -5.37 -10.71
C TYR A 109 -20.25 -4.71 -12.07
N ALA A 110 -19.20 -4.82 -12.89
CA ALA A 110 -19.26 -4.37 -14.28
C ALA A 110 -18.54 -5.31 -15.25
N GLY A 111 -19.23 -5.71 -16.33
CA GLY A 111 -18.68 -6.61 -17.35
C GLY A 111 -18.78 -6.05 -18.76
N ASN A 112 -17.72 -6.20 -19.56
CA ASN A 112 -17.64 -5.70 -20.93
C ASN A 112 -17.86 -4.19 -21.02
N VAL A 113 -17.34 -3.43 -20.06
CA VAL A 113 -17.51 -1.97 -19.98
C VAL A 113 -16.24 -1.24 -20.42
N SER A 114 -16.35 0.04 -20.74
CA SER A 114 -15.18 0.89 -20.99
C SER A 114 -15.32 2.29 -20.40
N ASN A 115 -14.21 2.89 -19.98
CA ASN A 115 -14.14 4.25 -19.43
C ASN A 115 -15.07 4.42 -18.21
N TRP A 116 -14.86 3.62 -17.16
CA TRP A 116 -15.57 3.79 -15.89
C TRP A 116 -14.63 4.44 -14.87
N THR A 117 -15.14 5.44 -14.16
CA THR A 117 -14.46 6.08 -13.03
C THR A 117 -15.29 5.90 -11.78
N VAL A 118 -14.69 5.32 -10.74
CA VAL A 118 -15.24 5.23 -9.39
C VAL A 118 -14.38 6.13 -8.50
N ARG A 119 -14.95 7.20 -7.95
CA ARG A 119 -14.16 8.17 -7.17
C ARG A 119 -14.90 8.65 -5.93
N ASN A 120 -14.20 8.78 -4.80
CA ASN A 120 -14.84 9.20 -3.54
C ASN A 120 -16.04 8.30 -3.17
N VAL A 121 -15.88 6.98 -3.32
CA VAL A 121 -16.93 6.01 -2.97
C VAL A 121 -16.53 5.24 -1.71
N GLU A 122 -17.46 5.14 -0.78
CA GLU A 122 -17.32 4.29 0.41
C GLU A 122 -18.04 2.96 0.18
N VAL A 123 -17.35 1.85 0.42
CA VAL A 123 -17.90 0.49 0.40
C VAL A 123 -17.73 -0.14 1.76
N SER A 124 -18.82 -0.67 2.33
CA SER A 124 -18.78 -1.31 3.64
C SER A 124 -19.71 -2.53 3.74
N ASN A 125 -19.23 -3.61 4.35
CA ASN A 125 -20.06 -4.79 4.69
C ASN A 125 -20.76 -5.44 3.48
N THR A 126 -20.02 -5.63 2.38
CA THR A 126 -20.57 -6.16 1.13
C THR A 126 -20.26 -7.64 0.95
N GLY A 127 -21.18 -8.37 0.33
CA GLY A 127 -21.05 -9.78 0.01
C GLY A 127 -21.46 -10.72 1.15
N LEU A 128 -21.79 -11.96 0.76
CA LEU A 128 -22.23 -13.04 1.64
C LEU A 128 -21.26 -14.23 1.54
N SER A 129 -21.44 -15.24 2.41
CA SER A 129 -20.64 -16.47 2.30
C SER A 129 -20.81 -17.10 0.90
N GLY A 130 -19.71 -17.29 0.19
CA GLY A 130 -19.69 -17.84 -1.17
C GLY A 130 -20.12 -16.86 -2.28
N LYS A 131 -20.35 -15.57 -1.96
CA LYS A 131 -20.68 -14.53 -2.95
C LYS A 131 -19.74 -13.33 -2.78
N PRO A 132 -19.08 -12.86 -3.86
CA PRO A 132 -18.15 -11.74 -3.76
C PRO A 132 -18.90 -10.46 -3.36
N GLY A 133 -18.28 -9.66 -2.50
CA GLY A 133 -18.67 -8.31 -2.11
C GLY A 133 -17.87 -7.22 -2.83
N SER A 134 -17.01 -7.63 -3.75
CA SER A 134 -15.97 -6.82 -4.38
C SER A 134 -16.49 -5.58 -5.11
N VAL A 135 -15.58 -4.68 -5.43
CA VAL A 135 -15.69 -3.83 -6.61
C VAL A 135 -15.03 -4.58 -7.77
N SER A 136 -15.84 -5.06 -8.72
CA SER A 136 -15.39 -6.01 -9.74
C SER A 136 -15.60 -5.57 -11.18
N PHE A 137 -14.57 -5.77 -12.01
CA PHE A 137 -14.57 -5.47 -13.44
C PHE A 137 -14.06 -6.64 -14.29
N GLN A 138 -14.80 -7.02 -15.34
CA GLN A 138 -14.42 -8.16 -16.19
C GLN A 138 -14.44 -7.80 -17.68
N SER A 139 -13.44 -8.26 -18.44
CA SER A 139 -13.35 -8.09 -19.90
C SER A 139 -13.58 -6.63 -20.32
N SER A 140 -12.96 -5.70 -19.61
CA SER A 140 -13.27 -4.27 -19.64
C SER A 140 -12.05 -3.43 -20.01
N GLN A 141 -12.25 -2.12 -20.23
CA GLN A 141 -11.17 -1.21 -20.65
C GLN A 141 -11.22 0.13 -19.93
N ASN A 142 -10.07 0.72 -19.61
CA ASN A 142 -9.92 2.05 -19.01
C ASN A 142 -10.79 2.21 -17.75
N ILE A 143 -10.43 1.50 -16.70
CA ILE A 143 -11.12 1.51 -15.42
C ILE A 143 -10.25 2.27 -14.40
N THR A 144 -10.83 3.32 -13.84
CA THR A 144 -10.20 4.12 -12.78
C THR A 144 -10.97 3.96 -11.48
N ILE A 145 -10.27 3.63 -10.40
CA ILE A 145 -10.79 3.67 -9.03
C ILE A 145 -9.85 4.58 -8.23
N GLU A 146 -10.38 5.67 -7.69
CA GLU A 146 -9.58 6.63 -6.96
C GLU A 146 -10.25 7.15 -5.69
N ASN A 147 -9.45 7.55 -4.70
CA ASN A 147 -9.94 8.23 -3.49
C ASN A 147 -11.09 7.49 -2.80
N SER A 148 -11.10 6.16 -2.87
CA SER A 148 -12.22 5.33 -2.42
C SER A 148 -11.81 4.41 -1.29
N THR A 149 -12.76 4.11 -0.40
CA THR A 149 -12.52 3.31 0.81
C THR A 149 -13.38 2.06 0.80
N LEU A 150 -12.76 0.89 0.94
CA LEU A 150 -13.42 -0.41 0.96
C LEU A 150 -13.09 -1.11 2.28
N THR A 151 -14.12 -1.45 3.06
CA THR A 151 -13.95 -2.08 4.38
C THR A 151 -14.94 -3.24 4.58
N GLY A 152 -14.51 -4.31 5.23
CA GLY A 152 -15.40 -5.44 5.57
C GLY A 152 -16.05 -6.10 4.36
N VAL A 153 -15.36 -6.07 3.21
CA VAL A 153 -15.80 -6.70 1.96
C VAL A 153 -15.56 -8.21 2.05
N ARG A 154 -16.48 -9.05 1.55
CA ARG A 154 -16.23 -10.49 1.36
C ARG A 154 -15.61 -10.79 -0.02
N SER A 155 -14.75 -11.79 -0.11
CA SER A 155 -13.83 -12.03 -1.24
C SER A 155 -12.83 -10.88 -1.37
N ASP A 156 -12.28 -10.65 -2.56
CA ASP A 156 -11.28 -9.61 -2.74
C ASP A 156 -11.93 -8.23 -2.63
N GLY A 157 -11.21 -7.24 -2.11
CA GLY A 157 -11.71 -5.86 -2.08
C GLY A 157 -11.99 -5.33 -3.49
N ILE A 158 -10.95 -5.36 -4.32
CA ILE A 158 -11.05 -5.05 -5.76
C ILE A 158 -10.63 -6.28 -6.55
N TRP A 159 -11.45 -6.70 -7.49
CA TRP A 159 -11.15 -7.85 -8.34
C TRP A 159 -11.34 -7.52 -9.82
N MET A 160 -10.35 -7.83 -10.65
CA MET A 160 -10.46 -7.64 -12.09
C MET A 160 -9.97 -8.84 -12.90
N ASP A 161 -10.68 -9.16 -13.98
CA ASP A 161 -10.26 -10.17 -14.97
C ASP A 161 -10.26 -9.56 -16.38
N LYS A 162 -9.13 -9.66 -17.08
CA LYS A 162 -8.98 -9.20 -18.47
C LYS A 162 -9.36 -7.74 -18.67
N VAL A 163 -8.78 -6.86 -17.84
CA VAL A 163 -8.97 -5.41 -17.97
C VAL A 163 -7.74 -4.78 -18.60
N ASN A 164 -7.92 -4.01 -19.67
CA ASN A 164 -6.86 -3.22 -20.29
C ASN A 164 -6.99 -1.75 -19.92
N GLY A 165 -5.96 -1.14 -19.33
CA GLY A 165 -6.04 0.20 -18.77
C GLY A 165 -6.71 0.15 -17.39
N VAL A 166 -5.90 -0.10 -16.35
CA VAL A 166 -6.33 -0.12 -14.96
C VAL A 166 -5.60 0.98 -14.22
N THR A 167 -6.32 1.80 -13.46
CA THR A 167 -5.75 2.86 -12.63
C THR A 167 -6.38 2.81 -11.24
N LEU A 168 -5.60 2.43 -10.23
CA LEU A 168 -6.01 2.35 -8.83
C LEU A 168 -5.14 3.34 -8.04
N ILE A 169 -5.69 4.49 -7.65
CA ILE A 169 -4.91 5.56 -7.01
C ILE A 169 -5.53 6.03 -5.70
N ASN A 170 -4.73 6.16 -4.65
CA ASN A 170 -5.17 6.75 -3.37
C ASN A 170 -6.44 6.09 -2.80
N ASN A 171 -6.51 4.76 -2.90
CA ASN A 171 -7.59 3.99 -2.31
C ASN A 171 -7.15 3.38 -0.99
N THR A 172 -8.12 3.16 -0.11
CA THR A 172 -7.93 2.40 1.13
C THR A 172 -8.74 1.11 1.05
N VAL A 173 -8.11 -0.05 1.13
CA VAL A 173 -8.79 -1.34 1.18
C VAL A 173 -8.33 -2.09 2.43
N THR A 174 -9.24 -2.35 3.36
CA THR A 174 -8.89 -3.03 4.62
C THR A 174 -9.70 -4.30 4.85
N ASN A 175 -8.96 -5.34 5.26
CA ASN A 175 -9.46 -6.56 5.88
C ASN A 175 -10.57 -7.24 5.08
N SER A 176 -10.29 -7.51 3.80
CA SER A 176 -11.21 -8.28 2.96
C SER A 176 -11.33 -9.71 3.49
N LEU A 177 -12.56 -10.21 3.62
CA LEU A 177 -12.92 -11.42 4.34
C LEU A 177 -13.20 -12.59 3.39
N GLY A 178 -12.72 -13.76 3.72
CA GLY A 178 -12.91 -15.00 2.97
C GLY A 178 -11.61 -15.78 2.92
N SER A 179 -11.70 -17.10 2.83
CA SER A 179 -10.51 -17.98 2.88
C SER A 179 -9.50 -17.76 1.76
N ALA A 180 -9.89 -17.06 0.71
CA ALA A 180 -9.09 -16.78 -0.47
C ALA A 180 -9.14 -15.29 -0.88
N ALA A 181 -9.44 -14.39 0.06
CA ALA A 181 -9.57 -12.97 -0.20
C ALA A 181 -8.20 -12.28 -0.22
N ASP A 182 -7.94 -11.47 -1.26
CA ASP A 182 -6.85 -10.49 -1.31
C ASP A 182 -7.41 -9.07 -1.14
N ALA A 183 -6.60 -8.06 -0.82
CA ALA A 183 -7.11 -6.67 -0.86
C ALA A 183 -7.42 -6.29 -2.32
N ILE A 184 -6.50 -6.61 -3.22
CA ILE A 184 -6.65 -6.42 -4.66
C ILE A 184 -6.14 -7.65 -5.41
N GLN A 185 -6.93 -8.15 -6.35
CA GLN A 185 -6.49 -9.16 -7.31
C GLN A 185 -6.83 -8.77 -8.76
N LEU A 186 -5.80 -8.70 -9.61
CA LEU A 186 -5.93 -8.48 -11.05
C LEU A 186 -5.42 -9.68 -11.84
N ASN A 187 -6.26 -10.23 -12.70
CA ASN A 187 -5.95 -11.39 -13.54
C ASN A 187 -5.96 -10.99 -15.01
N ASP A 188 -4.96 -11.46 -15.77
CA ASP A 188 -4.86 -11.30 -17.24
C ASP A 188 -5.06 -9.85 -17.71
N SER A 189 -4.69 -8.89 -16.87
CA SER A 189 -4.93 -7.47 -17.06
C SER A 189 -3.66 -6.76 -17.53
N SER A 190 -3.80 -5.60 -18.16
CA SER A 190 -2.66 -4.91 -18.79
C SER A 190 -2.76 -3.40 -18.74
N ASN A 191 -1.61 -2.72 -18.87
CA ASN A 191 -1.50 -1.26 -18.73
C ASN A 191 -2.07 -0.82 -17.37
N ILE A 192 -1.41 -1.29 -16.31
CA ILE A 192 -1.86 -1.19 -14.92
C ILE A 192 -1.02 -0.13 -14.21
N LEU A 193 -1.68 0.77 -13.49
CA LEU A 193 -1.09 1.65 -12.50
C LEU A 193 -1.80 1.41 -11.15
N ILE A 194 -1.04 1.06 -10.14
CA ILE A 194 -1.49 0.94 -8.75
C ILE A 194 -0.58 1.87 -7.93
N ALA A 195 -1.08 3.03 -7.55
CA ALA A 195 -0.27 4.05 -6.90
C ALA A 195 -0.90 4.61 -5.62
N ASP A 196 -0.07 4.88 -4.62
CA ASP A 196 -0.46 5.61 -3.39
C ASP A 196 -1.63 4.98 -2.62
N ASN A 197 -1.85 3.67 -2.73
CA ASN A 197 -2.94 2.99 -2.04
C ASN A 197 -2.49 2.49 -0.66
N HIS A 198 -3.42 2.47 0.30
CA HIS A 198 -3.26 1.79 1.59
C HIS A 198 -4.05 0.48 1.58
N LEU A 199 -3.35 -0.65 1.54
CA LEU A 199 -3.93 -1.98 1.45
C LEU A 199 -3.55 -2.80 2.68
N GLU A 200 -4.55 -3.32 3.40
CA GLU A 200 -4.34 -3.95 4.70
C GLU A 200 -5.09 -5.27 4.83
N GLN A 201 -4.40 -6.31 5.29
CA GLN A 201 -4.92 -7.66 5.55
C GLN A 201 -4.41 -8.21 6.89
N THR A 202 -4.49 -7.41 7.94
CA THR A 202 -4.02 -7.75 9.30
C THR A 202 -5.09 -8.51 10.10
N ALA A 203 -6.36 -8.13 9.94
CA ALA A 203 -7.53 -8.65 10.63
C ALA A 203 -8.47 -9.43 9.69
N THR A 204 -7.89 -10.22 8.79
CA THR A 204 -8.61 -11.09 7.86
C THR A 204 -8.63 -12.56 8.32
N ASN A 205 -9.56 -13.34 7.78
CA ASN A 205 -9.56 -14.80 7.85
C ASN A 205 -9.04 -15.47 6.55
N SER A 206 -8.40 -14.68 5.68
CA SER A 206 -7.73 -15.16 4.48
C SER A 206 -6.33 -15.68 4.77
N ALA A 207 -5.93 -16.72 4.05
CA ALA A 207 -4.54 -17.20 3.99
C ALA A 207 -3.76 -16.58 2.81
N LYS A 208 -4.40 -15.70 2.03
CA LYS A 208 -3.82 -15.02 0.88
C LYS A 208 -3.15 -13.72 1.29
N GLY A 209 -2.83 -12.85 0.33
CA GLY A 209 -1.98 -11.69 0.57
C GLY A 209 -2.71 -10.38 0.34
N VAL A 210 -1.93 -9.32 0.18
CA VAL A 210 -2.46 -7.97 0.05
C VAL A 210 -2.76 -7.67 -1.42
N LEU A 211 -1.77 -7.76 -2.30
CA LEU A 211 -1.88 -7.41 -3.71
C LEU A 211 -1.48 -8.59 -4.61
N VAL A 212 -2.33 -8.93 -5.57
CA VAL A 212 -2.08 -10.01 -6.52
C VAL A 212 -2.22 -9.53 -7.95
N LEU A 213 -1.19 -9.78 -8.75
CA LEU A 213 -1.16 -9.64 -10.20
C LEU A 213 -0.87 -11.01 -10.82
N ILE A 214 -1.85 -11.59 -11.52
CA ILE A 214 -1.66 -12.84 -12.26
C ILE A 214 -1.62 -12.54 -13.76
N ARG A 215 -0.51 -12.89 -14.40
CA ARG A 215 -0.26 -12.68 -15.84
C ARG A 215 -0.48 -11.23 -16.29
N ALA A 216 -0.13 -10.29 -15.41
CA ALA A 216 -0.17 -8.87 -15.72
C ALA A 216 0.84 -8.50 -16.82
N THR A 217 0.51 -7.51 -17.65
CA THR A 217 1.44 -6.98 -18.65
C THR A 217 1.49 -5.45 -18.56
N ASN A 218 2.69 -4.87 -18.53
CA ASN A 218 2.87 -3.42 -18.38
C ASN A 218 2.20 -2.91 -17.10
N ALA A 219 2.74 -3.31 -15.95
CA ALA A 219 2.23 -2.88 -14.65
C ALA A 219 3.26 -2.02 -13.93
N VAL A 220 2.80 -0.93 -13.31
CA VAL A 220 3.53 -0.12 -12.36
C VAL A 220 2.79 -0.19 -11.02
N VAL A 221 3.50 -0.60 -9.98
CA VAL A 221 3.03 -0.61 -8.59
C VAL A 221 3.95 0.29 -7.80
N GLU A 222 3.49 1.49 -7.42
CA GLU A 222 4.33 2.52 -6.83
C GLU A 222 3.75 3.23 -5.61
N GLY A 223 4.56 3.61 -4.62
CA GLY A 223 4.12 4.45 -3.52
C GLY A 223 3.04 3.86 -2.61
N ASN A 224 2.77 2.54 -2.70
CA ASN A 224 1.71 1.91 -1.92
C ASN A 224 2.20 1.47 -0.54
N THR A 225 1.30 1.47 0.43
CA THR A 225 1.49 0.82 1.73
C THR A 225 0.72 -0.50 1.74
N LEU A 226 1.43 -1.62 1.88
CA LEU A 226 0.90 -2.98 1.88
C LEU A 226 1.17 -3.66 3.22
N VAL A 227 0.13 -3.92 4.01
CA VAL A 227 0.30 -4.42 5.39
C VAL A 227 -0.42 -5.76 5.58
N GLY A 228 0.29 -6.77 6.08
CA GLY A 228 -0.28 -8.03 6.52
C GLY A 228 -0.36 -9.12 5.44
N GLY A 229 -1.28 -10.07 5.64
CA GLY A 229 -1.47 -11.23 4.75
C GLY A 229 -0.38 -12.31 4.85
N GLY A 230 -0.56 -13.40 4.10
CA GLY A 230 0.46 -14.43 3.90
C GLY A 230 1.57 -14.00 2.94
N PHE A 231 1.35 -12.93 2.17
CA PHE A 231 2.34 -12.25 1.35
C PHE A 231 1.91 -10.80 1.11
N GLY A 232 2.86 -9.90 0.87
CA GLY A 232 2.59 -8.51 0.50
C GLY A 232 2.05 -8.42 -0.93
N LEU A 233 2.93 -8.63 -1.90
CA LEU A 233 2.66 -8.51 -3.34
C LEU A 233 3.06 -9.78 -4.09
N SER A 234 2.13 -10.37 -4.82
CA SER A 234 2.36 -11.54 -5.69
C SER A 234 2.16 -11.16 -7.15
N ALA A 235 3.24 -11.10 -7.94
CA ALA A 235 3.22 -10.73 -9.35
C ALA A 235 3.62 -11.92 -10.23
N GLN A 236 2.70 -12.87 -10.39
CA GLN A 236 2.97 -14.17 -11.02
C GLN A 236 2.76 -14.13 -12.53
N GLY A 237 3.70 -14.69 -13.30
CA GLY A 237 3.54 -14.89 -14.74
C GLY A 237 3.44 -13.60 -15.56
N GLY A 238 3.93 -12.47 -15.03
CA GLY A 238 3.81 -11.16 -15.66
C GLY A 238 4.93 -10.84 -16.64
N THR A 239 4.71 -9.79 -17.44
CA THR A 239 5.73 -9.24 -18.36
C THR A 239 5.77 -7.73 -18.28
N ASN A 240 6.98 -7.16 -18.15
CA ASN A 240 7.19 -5.71 -18.01
C ASN A 240 6.48 -5.17 -16.77
N ILE A 241 7.02 -5.52 -15.61
CA ILE A 241 6.45 -5.21 -14.29
C ILE A 241 7.45 -4.35 -13.52
N ALA A 242 7.03 -3.16 -13.13
CA ALA A 242 7.78 -2.27 -12.25
C ALA A 242 7.09 -2.24 -10.87
N ILE A 243 7.83 -2.53 -9.81
CA ILE A 243 7.37 -2.49 -8.43
C ILE A 243 8.37 -1.62 -7.69
N HIS A 244 8.00 -0.38 -7.39
CA HIS A 244 8.96 0.52 -6.75
C HIS A 244 8.38 1.43 -5.69
N ASP A 245 9.22 1.89 -4.77
CA ASP A 245 8.86 2.86 -3.75
C ASP A 245 7.63 2.47 -2.90
N ASN A 246 7.38 1.18 -2.73
CA ASN A 246 6.30 0.68 -1.87
C ASN A 246 6.84 0.38 -0.47
N ASP A 247 6.00 0.59 0.53
CA ASP A 247 6.17 0.09 1.88
C ASP A 247 5.39 -1.22 2.03
N ILE A 248 6.09 -2.32 2.32
CA ILE A 248 5.53 -3.67 2.38
C ILE A 248 5.93 -4.33 3.70
N SER A 249 4.94 -4.54 4.56
CA SER A 249 5.18 -4.98 5.93
C SER A 249 4.19 -6.01 6.44
N GLY A 250 4.56 -6.70 7.52
CA GLY A 250 3.62 -7.51 8.29
C GLY A 250 3.15 -8.81 7.65
N TYR A 251 3.74 -9.18 6.53
CA TYR A 251 3.40 -10.40 5.82
C TYR A 251 4.03 -11.61 6.52
N GLY A 252 3.25 -12.65 6.79
CA GLY A 252 3.77 -13.75 7.59
C GLY A 252 2.78 -14.87 7.88
N GLY A 253 3.05 -15.61 8.95
CA GLY A 253 2.24 -16.76 9.36
C GLY A 253 2.54 -18.06 8.60
N TYR A 254 3.37 -17.99 7.55
CA TYR A 254 3.84 -19.16 6.82
C TYR A 254 5.34 -19.11 6.55
N SER A 255 5.99 -20.28 6.57
CA SER A 255 7.42 -20.40 6.22
C SER A 255 7.74 -20.03 4.76
N TRP A 256 6.73 -19.89 3.91
CA TRP A 256 6.87 -19.46 2.52
C TRP A 256 6.52 -17.98 2.30
N SER A 257 6.11 -17.24 3.32
CA SER A 257 5.63 -15.85 3.18
C SER A 257 6.69 -14.94 2.54
N TYR A 258 6.27 -13.94 1.77
CA TYR A 258 7.19 -13.04 1.06
C TYR A 258 6.60 -11.65 0.93
N GLY A 259 7.46 -10.65 0.85
CA GLY A 259 7.03 -9.28 0.57
C GLY A 259 6.70 -9.13 -0.90
N ILE A 260 7.57 -9.57 -1.80
CA ILE A 260 7.32 -9.61 -3.25
C ILE A 260 7.62 -11.02 -3.79
N GLY A 261 6.68 -11.62 -4.52
CA GLY A 261 6.84 -12.97 -5.06
C GLY A 261 6.46 -13.10 -6.53
N LEU A 262 7.23 -13.90 -7.27
CA LEU A 262 7.02 -14.14 -8.70
C LEU A 262 7.52 -15.52 -9.16
N GLY A 263 7.01 -15.95 -10.32
CA GLY A 263 7.47 -17.14 -11.04
C GLY A 263 6.70 -18.44 -10.80
N ASP A 264 5.63 -18.44 -10.00
CA ASP A 264 4.86 -19.64 -9.63
C ASP A 264 3.76 -20.00 -10.65
N GLN A 265 3.14 -19.00 -11.30
CA GLN A 265 1.97 -19.21 -12.18
C GLN A 265 2.16 -18.71 -13.62
N GLY A 266 3.35 -18.91 -14.17
CA GLY A 266 3.66 -18.60 -15.56
C GLY A 266 5.04 -17.99 -15.74
N ASP A 267 5.33 -17.61 -16.98
CA ASP A 267 6.58 -16.95 -17.34
C ASP A 267 6.65 -15.55 -16.72
N ALA A 268 7.72 -15.25 -16.00
CA ALA A 268 7.99 -13.94 -15.42
C ALA A 268 9.14 -13.28 -16.18
N LYS A 269 8.88 -12.16 -16.86
CA LYS A 269 9.87 -11.49 -17.72
C LYS A 269 9.92 -10.00 -17.47
N ASN A 270 11.13 -9.43 -17.39
CA ASN A 270 11.36 -7.99 -17.30
C ASN A 270 10.68 -7.40 -16.05
N TYR A 271 11.24 -7.72 -14.89
CA TYR A 271 10.81 -7.14 -13.62
C TYR A 271 11.86 -6.15 -13.14
N ASP A 272 11.42 -4.97 -12.77
CA ASP A 272 12.20 -3.95 -12.06
C ASP A 272 11.59 -3.79 -10.66
N ILE A 273 12.34 -4.19 -9.64
CA ILE A 273 11.92 -4.17 -8.24
C ILE A 273 12.90 -3.26 -7.50
N SER A 274 12.50 -2.01 -7.22
CA SER A 274 13.43 -1.01 -6.71
C SER A 274 12.84 0.01 -5.75
N GLY A 275 13.63 0.63 -4.86
CA GLY A 275 13.12 1.66 -3.94
C GLY A 275 12.12 1.17 -2.88
N ASN A 276 11.76 -0.11 -2.85
CA ASN A 276 10.77 -0.62 -1.91
C ASN A 276 11.39 -0.78 -0.51
N TYR A 277 10.57 -0.56 0.52
CA TYR A 277 10.88 -0.93 1.89
C TYR A 277 10.12 -2.21 2.25
N LEU A 278 10.86 -3.30 2.46
CA LEU A 278 10.29 -4.61 2.82
C LEU A 278 10.71 -4.96 4.24
N HIS A 279 9.75 -4.98 5.16
CA HIS A 279 10.05 -5.24 6.56
C HIS A 279 9.03 -6.16 7.26
N ASP A 280 9.35 -6.58 8.48
CA ASP A 280 8.45 -7.35 9.36
C ASP A 280 7.83 -8.59 8.69
N GLY A 281 8.67 -9.39 8.06
CA GLY A 281 8.20 -10.55 7.32
C GLY A 281 9.19 -11.70 7.23
N VAL A 282 8.98 -12.58 6.25
CA VAL A 282 9.77 -13.81 6.09
C VAL A 282 10.86 -13.67 5.04
N TYR A 283 10.51 -13.69 3.76
CA TYR A 283 11.42 -13.37 2.67
C TYR A 283 11.15 -11.97 2.13
N GLY A 284 12.17 -11.29 1.63
CA GLY A 284 12.00 -10.02 0.91
C GLY A 284 11.39 -10.27 -0.47
N VAL A 285 12.26 -10.54 -1.44
CA VAL A 285 11.89 -10.93 -2.81
C VAL A 285 12.06 -12.44 -3.02
N LEU A 286 11.02 -13.07 -3.57
CA LEU A 286 10.96 -14.51 -3.82
C LEU A 286 10.76 -14.81 -5.31
N VAL A 287 11.78 -15.39 -5.96
CA VAL A 287 11.71 -15.96 -7.31
C VAL A 287 11.62 -17.48 -7.18
N SER A 288 10.40 -18.01 -7.22
CA SER A 288 10.13 -19.40 -6.86
C SER A 288 8.96 -20.00 -7.65
N ALA A 289 8.70 -21.29 -7.42
CA ALA A 289 7.50 -22.00 -7.85
C ALA A 289 7.30 -23.29 -7.04
N VAL A 290 6.05 -23.71 -6.92
CA VAL A 290 5.67 -25.04 -6.43
C VAL A 290 6.07 -26.09 -7.46
N GLY A 291 6.79 -27.11 -7.02
CA GLY A 291 7.31 -28.15 -7.90
C GLY A 291 8.45 -27.64 -8.80
N ASN A 292 8.57 -28.16 -10.02
CA ASN A 292 9.59 -27.76 -10.99
C ASN A 292 8.97 -27.50 -12.37
N PRO A 293 8.09 -26.48 -12.49
CA PRO A 293 7.46 -26.18 -13.77
C PRO A 293 8.49 -25.59 -14.75
N SER A 294 8.28 -25.86 -16.02
CA SER A 294 9.07 -25.30 -17.13
C SER A 294 8.65 -23.85 -17.46
N TYR A 295 8.57 -23.00 -16.45
CA TYR A 295 8.35 -21.56 -16.63
C TYR A 295 9.66 -20.82 -16.79
N ILE A 296 9.60 -19.80 -17.62
CA ILE A 296 10.71 -18.92 -17.91
C ILE A 296 10.73 -17.76 -16.89
N ARG A 297 11.88 -17.48 -16.29
CA ARG A 297 12.09 -16.36 -15.35
C ARG A 297 13.30 -15.56 -15.81
N GLU A 298 13.09 -14.42 -16.45
CA GLU A 298 14.18 -13.68 -17.10
C GLU A 298 14.16 -12.20 -16.78
N ASN A 299 15.35 -11.63 -16.71
CA ASN A 299 15.56 -10.19 -16.58
C ASN A 299 14.82 -9.64 -15.35
N ILE A 300 15.13 -10.22 -14.19
CA ILE A 300 14.59 -9.81 -12.89
C ILE A 300 15.65 -8.96 -12.18
N ALA A 301 15.44 -7.65 -12.16
CA ALA A 301 16.31 -6.71 -11.46
C ALA A 301 15.71 -6.37 -10.09
N VAL A 302 16.52 -6.51 -9.04
CA VAL A 302 16.15 -6.18 -7.65
C VAL A 302 17.23 -5.25 -7.10
N HIS A 303 16.94 -3.96 -6.97
CA HIS A 303 17.96 -2.99 -6.58
C HIS A 303 17.44 -1.80 -5.81
N ASP A 304 18.30 -1.14 -5.05
CA ASP A 304 17.93 0.08 -4.31
C ASP A 304 16.73 -0.12 -3.36
N ASN A 305 16.46 -1.36 -2.91
CA ASN A 305 15.44 -1.64 -1.89
C ASN A 305 16.05 -1.65 -0.50
N VAL A 306 15.22 -1.45 0.51
CA VAL A 306 15.57 -1.62 1.93
C VAL A 306 14.88 -2.88 2.45
N PHE A 307 15.65 -3.79 3.06
CA PHE A 307 15.16 -5.00 3.70
C PHE A 307 15.47 -4.97 5.18
N ASP A 308 14.43 -4.98 6.02
CA ASP A 308 14.57 -4.89 7.47
C ASP A 308 13.74 -5.96 8.19
N GLU A 309 14.16 -6.34 9.40
CA GLU A 309 13.47 -7.26 10.31
C GLU A 309 13.08 -8.66 9.78
N LEU A 310 13.52 -9.06 8.58
CA LEU A 310 13.11 -10.32 7.96
C LEU A 310 13.58 -11.55 8.73
N SER A 311 12.75 -12.60 8.78
CA SER A 311 13.11 -13.87 9.44
C SER A 311 13.96 -14.81 8.61
N SER A 312 14.08 -14.56 7.31
CA SER A 312 14.85 -15.40 6.41
C SER A 312 15.85 -14.59 5.59
N SER A 313 15.58 -14.37 4.31
CA SER A 313 16.53 -13.73 3.41
C SER A 313 15.90 -12.62 2.59
N ALA A 314 16.71 -11.60 2.30
CA ALA A 314 16.32 -10.48 1.45
C ALA A 314 15.94 -10.99 0.04
N LEU A 315 16.72 -11.94 -0.49
CA LEU A 315 16.43 -12.60 -1.76
C LEU A 315 16.39 -14.12 -1.62
N LYS A 316 15.38 -14.74 -2.23
CA LYS A 316 15.39 -16.18 -2.50
C LYS A 316 15.15 -16.49 -3.97
N VAL A 317 16.05 -17.27 -4.57
CA VAL A 317 15.95 -17.76 -5.96
C VAL A 317 16.17 -19.26 -5.95
N ASP A 318 15.10 -20.03 -6.08
CA ASP A 318 15.15 -21.50 -6.01
C ASP A 318 14.66 -22.22 -7.27
N LYS A 319 14.48 -21.45 -8.34
CA LYS A 319 14.21 -21.91 -9.70
C LYS A 319 15.19 -21.27 -10.68
N PRO A 320 15.43 -21.91 -11.86
CA PRO A 320 16.17 -21.27 -12.94
C PRO A 320 15.59 -19.89 -13.24
N ALA A 321 16.43 -18.86 -13.11
CA ALA A 321 16.08 -17.48 -13.32
C ALA A 321 17.31 -16.67 -13.77
N SER A 322 17.11 -15.59 -14.52
CA SER A 322 18.14 -14.61 -14.82
C SER A 322 17.82 -13.23 -14.26
N GLY A 323 18.85 -12.51 -13.81
CA GLY A 323 18.64 -11.25 -13.12
C GLY A 323 19.85 -10.72 -12.35
N SER A 324 19.59 -9.72 -11.52
CA SER A 324 20.60 -9.07 -10.69
C SER A 324 20.01 -8.58 -9.36
N PHE A 325 20.79 -8.69 -8.29
CA PHE A 325 20.45 -8.16 -6.96
C PHE A 325 21.59 -7.27 -6.45
N TYR A 326 21.39 -5.95 -6.39
CA TYR A 326 22.47 -4.99 -6.12
C TYR A 326 21.97 -3.66 -5.54
N ASN A 327 22.86 -2.87 -4.93
CA ASN A 327 22.56 -1.58 -4.30
C ASN A 327 21.45 -1.59 -3.24
N ASN A 328 21.06 -2.77 -2.73
CA ASN A 328 20.06 -2.85 -1.67
C ASN A 328 20.71 -2.53 -0.31
N VAL A 329 19.91 -2.03 0.61
CA VAL A 329 20.24 -1.89 2.03
C VAL A 329 19.57 -3.04 2.78
N ILE A 330 20.32 -3.77 3.59
CA ILE A 330 19.85 -5.00 4.24
C ILE A 330 20.28 -4.95 5.71
N ASP A 331 19.35 -5.18 6.64
CA ASP A 331 19.70 -5.34 8.06
C ASP A 331 20.81 -6.42 8.19
N SER A 332 21.83 -6.11 8.99
CA SER A 332 22.99 -6.97 9.23
C SER A 332 22.63 -8.38 9.75
N ASP A 333 21.47 -8.53 10.40
CA ASP A 333 20.96 -9.81 10.90
C ASP A 333 20.24 -10.65 9.82
N ILE A 334 20.01 -10.08 8.63
CA ILE A 334 19.30 -10.74 7.53
C ILE A 334 20.31 -11.44 6.59
N SER A 335 20.03 -12.69 6.26
CA SER A 335 20.77 -13.38 5.19
C SER A 335 20.47 -12.73 3.84
N ILE A 336 21.50 -12.37 3.08
CA ILE A 336 21.29 -11.75 1.76
C ILE A 336 20.54 -12.70 0.80
N LEU A 337 20.96 -13.98 0.76
CA LEU A 337 20.54 -14.90 -0.29
C LEU A 337 20.20 -16.30 0.23
N THR A 338 19.04 -16.82 -0.19
CA THR A 338 18.73 -18.25 -0.24
C THR A 338 18.74 -18.76 -1.68
N MET A 339 19.74 -19.56 -2.06
CA MET A 339 19.85 -20.12 -3.42
C MET A 339 20.47 -21.54 -3.39
N PRO A 340 19.81 -22.56 -3.98
CA PRO A 340 20.41 -23.89 -4.11
C PRO A 340 21.66 -23.88 -5.00
N ALA A 341 22.65 -24.72 -4.68
CA ALA A 341 23.91 -24.81 -5.44
C ALA A 341 23.69 -25.13 -6.94
N THR A 342 22.65 -25.91 -7.28
CA THR A 342 22.28 -26.24 -8.65
C THR A 342 21.72 -25.05 -9.44
N ILE A 343 21.13 -24.07 -8.75
CA ILE A 343 20.70 -22.81 -9.34
C ILE A 343 21.89 -21.85 -9.45
N ALA A 344 22.68 -21.73 -8.38
CA ALA A 344 23.88 -20.89 -8.37
C ALA A 344 24.89 -21.28 -9.47
N ALA A 345 25.08 -22.59 -9.73
CA ALA A 345 25.97 -23.10 -10.76
C ALA A 345 25.59 -22.69 -12.20
N GLN A 346 24.36 -22.22 -12.44
CA GLN A 346 23.93 -21.74 -13.74
C GLN A 346 24.50 -20.34 -14.05
N ASN A 347 24.89 -19.58 -13.03
CA ASN A 347 25.50 -18.26 -13.17
C ASN A 347 24.66 -17.27 -14.02
N THR A 348 23.34 -17.37 -13.91
CA THR A 348 22.38 -16.51 -14.63
C THR A 348 21.82 -15.38 -13.78
N PHE A 349 21.97 -15.46 -12.46
CA PHE A 349 21.48 -14.46 -11.51
C PHE A 349 22.66 -13.89 -10.72
N SER A 350 22.95 -12.60 -10.91
CA SER A 350 24.11 -11.94 -10.31
C SER A 350 23.78 -11.30 -8.96
N ILE A 351 24.72 -11.37 -8.01
CA ILE A 351 24.62 -10.68 -6.72
C ILE A 351 25.73 -9.62 -6.69
N GLY A 352 25.33 -8.36 -6.75
CA GLY A 352 26.23 -7.20 -6.72
C GLY A 352 26.54 -6.74 -5.30
N VAL A 353 27.08 -5.51 -5.21
CA VAL A 353 27.35 -4.86 -3.92
C VAL A 353 26.03 -4.49 -3.26
N ASN A 354 25.87 -4.82 -1.98
CA ASN A 354 24.75 -4.40 -1.14
C ASN A 354 25.33 -3.83 0.16
N LYS A 355 24.58 -2.97 0.83
CA LYS A 355 24.99 -2.28 2.06
C LYS A 355 24.22 -2.81 3.25
N THR A 356 24.81 -2.71 4.44
CA THR A 356 24.05 -2.85 5.69
C THR A 356 23.33 -1.54 6.03
N LEU A 357 22.33 -1.58 6.90
CA LEU A 357 21.65 -0.37 7.41
C LEU A 357 22.65 0.62 8.01
N GLU A 358 23.64 0.15 8.78
CA GLU A 358 24.67 0.99 9.41
C GLU A 358 25.57 1.63 8.37
N GLN A 359 25.91 0.92 7.29
CA GLN A 359 26.71 1.46 6.20
C GLN A 359 25.95 2.55 5.43
N ALA A 360 24.66 2.33 5.17
CA ALA A 360 23.82 3.35 4.54
C ALA A 360 23.67 4.59 5.43
N GLN A 361 23.44 4.39 6.74
CA GLN A 361 23.35 5.49 7.71
C GLN A 361 24.65 6.28 7.81
N ALA A 362 25.81 5.60 7.86
CA ALA A 362 27.11 6.28 7.90
C ALA A 362 27.39 7.14 6.66
N GLU A 363 26.90 6.73 5.48
CA GLU A 363 27.00 7.54 4.26
C GLU A 363 26.09 8.78 4.31
N LEU A 364 24.88 8.65 4.84
CA LEU A 364 23.96 9.77 5.07
C LEU A 364 24.55 10.77 6.08
N ASP A 365 25.07 10.29 7.19
CA ASP A 365 25.71 11.11 8.24
C ASP A 365 26.97 11.80 7.71
N GLY A 366 27.76 11.10 6.90
CA GLY A 366 28.93 11.66 6.21
C GLY A 366 28.57 12.74 5.18
N ALA A 367 27.44 12.58 4.49
CA ALA A 367 26.92 13.59 3.56
C ALA A 367 26.36 14.82 4.30
N ALA A 368 25.68 14.63 5.43
CA ALA A 368 25.16 15.71 6.27
C ALA A 368 26.27 16.49 7.01
N GLY A 369 27.34 15.80 7.44
CA GLY A 369 28.53 16.42 8.05
C GLY A 369 29.36 17.29 7.10
N GLY A 370 29.15 17.17 5.79
CA GLY A 370 29.81 17.99 4.76
C GLY A 370 29.20 19.38 4.55
N ALA A 371 28.06 19.71 5.16
CA ALA A 371 27.33 20.95 4.94
C ALA A 371 27.62 22.07 5.96
N SER A 372 28.66 21.96 6.79
CA SER A 372 29.13 23.07 7.63
C SER A 372 30.66 23.21 7.56
N GLY A 373 31.13 24.07 6.66
CA GLY A 373 32.55 24.32 6.50
C GLY A 373 32.89 25.14 5.26
N ASP A 374 32.55 26.43 5.28
CA ASP A 374 33.20 27.40 4.41
C ASP A 374 34.63 27.64 4.92
N THR A 375 35.62 27.10 4.19
CA THR A 375 36.74 27.92 3.72
C THR A 375 37.22 27.37 2.39
N SER A 376 37.11 28.21 1.36
CA SER A 376 37.71 28.02 0.05
C SER A 376 39.24 27.91 0.09
N SER A 377 39.80 26.93 -0.63
CA SER A 377 40.87 27.22 -1.59
C SER A 377 40.77 26.25 -2.78
N SER A 378 41.02 26.81 -3.96
CA SER A 378 40.56 26.43 -5.29
C SER A 378 41.25 25.24 -5.99
N ASN A 379 40.42 24.45 -6.67
CA ASN A 379 40.48 23.88 -8.05
C ASN A 379 41.79 23.34 -8.67
N GLY A 380 41.68 22.12 -9.24
CA GLY A 380 42.31 21.76 -10.52
C GLY A 380 42.60 20.27 -10.75
N GLN A 381 41.84 19.62 -11.65
CA GLN A 381 42.30 18.48 -12.49
C GLN A 381 43.63 18.86 -13.18
N THR A 382 44.60 18.00 -13.53
CA THR A 382 44.59 16.71 -14.27
C THR A 382 46.03 16.06 -14.18
N PRO A 383 46.45 15.14 -15.07
CA PRO A 383 46.59 13.67 -15.01
C PRO A 383 47.98 13.12 -14.55
N ALA A 384 48.14 11.77 -14.57
CA ALA A 384 49.31 11.01 -14.12
C ALA A 384 50.67 11.31 -14.79
N THR A 385 51.77 11.02 -14.02
CA THR A 385 53.16 10.55 -14.35
C THR A 385 54.34 11.39 -13.77
N PRO A 386 55.55 10.81 -13.51
CA PRO A 386 56.39 11.06 -12.32
C PRO A 386 57.45 12.20 -12.38
N VAL A 387 58.04 12.47 -11.20
CA VAL A 387 58.98 13.51 -10.66
C VAL A 387 60.43 13.47 -11.25
N PRO A 388 61.33 14.52 -11.15
CA PRO A 388 61.24 16.01 -11.18
C PRO A 388 62.30 16.72 -12.12
N GLU A 389 62.25 18.06 -12.30
CA GLU A 389 63.22 19.07 -11.77
C GLU A 389 63.09 20.52 -12.37
N ASN A 390 63.17 21.52 -11.46
CA ASN A 390 63.85 22.84 -11.50
C ASN A 390 63.32 24.18 -12.12
N ILE A 391 63.24 25.17 -11.19
CA ILE A 391 63.70 26.60 -11.13
C ILE A 391 62.92 27.74 -11.85
N ASP A 392 62.09 28.44 -11.04
CA ASP A 392 62.18 29.84 -10.53
C ASP A 392 62.12 31.13 -11.41
N VAL A 393 61.48 32.14 -10.78
CA VAL A 393 61.47 33.64 -10.88
C VAL A 393 60.69 34.44 -11.99
N PRO A 394 60.20 35.68 -11.71
CA PRO A 394 58.77 36.06 -11.84
C PRO A 394 58.48 37.49 -12.42
N THR A 395 57.26 38.01 -12.21
CA THR A 395 56.77 39.43 -12.15
C THR A 395 56.02 40.04 -13.39
N PRO A 396 55.19 41.12 -13.26
CA PRO A 396 53.72 41.08 -13.11
C PRO A 396 53.00 42.18 -13.99
N PRO A 397 51.96 42.92 -13.54
CA PRO A 397 50.50 42.72 -13.74
C PRO A 397 49.79 43.87 -14.51
N LEU A 398 48.46 43.81 -14.73
CA LEU A 398 47.47 44.93 -14.74
C LEU A 398 46.06 44.39 -15.14
N VAL A 399 45.05 44.42 -14.24
CA VAL A 399 43.98 45.42 -13.99
C VAL A 399 42.82 45.43 -15.01
N GLY A 400 41.58 45.27 -14.49
CA GLY A 400 40.33 45.65 -15.16
C GLY A 400 39.07 45.10 -14.48
N ALA A 401 38.26 45.99 -13.86
CA ALA A 401 37.00 45.71 -13.14
C ALA A 401 35.76 45.67 -14.08
N PRO A 402 34.56 45.25 -13.61
CA PRO A 402 33.50 44.65 -14.42
C PRO A 402 32.35 45.60 -14.85
N GLY A 403 31.52 45.13 -15.79
CA GLY A 403 30.24 45.74 -16.21
C GLY A 403 29.03 44.84 -15.87
N PRO A 404 27.79 45.39 -15.84
CA PRO A 404 26.68 44.87 -15.03
C PRO A 404 25.80 43.80 -15.71
N SER A 405 25.09 43.11 -14.83
CA SER A 405 24.18 41.98 -14.98
C SER A 405 22.84 42.30 -15.66
N VAL A 406 22.32 41.31 -16.41
CA VAL A 406 20.92 41.22 -16.83
C VAL A 406 20.30 40.04 -16.07
N GLU A 407 19.28 40.32 -15.24
CA GLU A 407 18.48 39.32 -14.53
C GLU A 407 17.42 38.72 -15.44
N THR A 408 17.29 37.39 -15.38
CA THR A 408 16.16 36.60 -15.89
C THR A 408 15.27 36.22 -14.69
N PRO A 409 13.93 36.30 -14.77
CA PRO A 409 13.08 36.06 -13.61
C PRO A 409 12.98 34.57 -13.26
N VAL A 410 13.10 34.29 -11.96
CA VAL A 410 12.93 32.97 -11.34
C VAL A 410 11.45 32.64 -11.22
N VAL A 411 11.06 31.44 -11.67
CA VAL A 411 9.77 30.83 -11.35
C VAL A 411 9.82 30.36 -9.90
N THR A 412 8.99 30.94 -9.04
CA THR A 412 8.80 30.47 -7.67
C THR A 412 8.00 29.16 -7.68
N VAL A 413 8.66 28.07 -7.32
CA VAL A 413 8.02 26.80 -6.93
C VAL A 413 7.34 27.03 -5.57
N PRO A 414 6.09 26.58 -5.33
CA PRO A 414 5.50 26.62 -4.00
C PRO A 414 6.32 25.76 -3.05
N ALA A 415 6.72 26.31 -1.91
CA ALA A 415 7.37 25.54 -0.85
C ALA A 415 6.41 24.43 -0.40
N VAL A 416 6.84 23.17 -0.56
CA VAL A 416 6.21 22.02 0.11
C VAL A 416 6.28 22.33 1.60
N ALA A 417 5.11 22.37 2.26
CA ALA A 417 5.04 22.59 3.69
C ALA A 417 5.76 21.42 4.38
N VAL A 418 6.88 21.68 5.02
CA VAL A 418 7.55 20.69 5.88
C VAL A 418 6.58 20.33 7.01
N PRO A 419 6.31 19.02 7.26
CA PRO A 419 5.45 18.60 8.36
C PRO A 419 5.95 19.16 9.69
N LYS A 420 5.05 19.72 10.50
CA LYS A 420 5.41 20.35 11.79
C LYS A 420 5.53 19.38 12.96
N ILE A 421 4.94 18.20 12.79
CA ILE A 421 5.03 17.03 13.65
C ILE A 421 5.24 15.82 12.73
N VAL A 422 6.09 14.91 13.14
CA VAL A 422 6.49 13.72 12.39
C VAL A 422 6.40 12.53 13.33
N ALA A 423 5.53 11.59 13.00
CA ALA A 423 5.48 10.28 13.62
C ALA A 423 6.57 9.39 12.99
N VAL A 424 7.22 8.54 13.79
CA VAL A 424 8.33 7.70 13.35
C VAL A 424 8.08 6.26 13.81
N HIS A 425 8.13 5.33 12.86
CA HIS A 425 7.88 3.92 13.08
C HIS A 425 8.58 3.34 14.31
N ASP A 426 7.82 2.59 15.12
CA ASP A 426 8.30 1.91 16.30
C ASP A 426 8.34 0.40 16.08
N SER A 427 9.38 -0.26 16.62
CA SER A 427 9.54 -1.71 16.54
C SER A 427 9.78 -2.34 17.90
N LEU A 428 9.00 -3.38 18.22
CA LEU A 428 9.21 -4.28 19.35
C LEU A 428 9.59 -5.68 18.85
N LYS A 429 10.85 -6.06 19.05
CA LYS A 429 11.36 -7.40 18.72
C LYS A 429 11.33 -8.32 19.95
N ILE A 430 10.67 -9.47 19.83
CA ILE A 430 10.51 -10.46 20.90
C ILE A 430 11.08 -11.80 20.43
N SER A 431 12.10 -12.30 21.12
CA SER A 431 12.75 -13.58 20.76
C SER A 431 12.91 -14.55 21.91
N ALA A 432 12.50 -14.19 23.13
CA ALA A 432 12.54 -15.10 24.26
C ALA A 432 11.49 -14.70 25.29
N ASP A 433 10.79 -15.67 25.88
CA ASP A 433 9.91 -15.39 27.01
C ASP A 433 10.72 -14.97 28.24
N THR A 434 10.46 -13.74 28.70
CA THR A 434 11.08 -13.15 29.89
C THR A 434 10.27 -13.41 31.16
N GLY A 435 9.04 -13.94 31.04
CA GLY A 435 8.10 -14.08 32.16
C GLY A 435 7.51 -12.74 32.62
N SER A 436 7.68 -11.67 31.84
CA SER A 436 7.17 -10.32 32.11
C SER A 436 6.77 -9.61 30.81
N ALA A 437 6.06 -8.49 30.92
CA ALA A 437 5.74 -7.68 29.75
C ALA A 437 7.00 -7.04 29.15
N TYR A 438 6.97 -6.82 27.84
CA TYR A 438 7.97 -6.03 27.12
C TYR A 438 7.56 -4.57 27.12
N HIS A 439 8.52 -3.66 27.22
CA HIS A 439 8.28 -2.24 27.41
C HIS A 439 9.01 -1.41 26.34
N GLY A 440 8.45 -0.25 26.03
CA GLY A 440 9.02 0.77 25.15
C GLY A 440 8.19 2.05 25.24
N ASN A 441 8.52 3.05 24.42
CA ASN A 441 7.78 4.30 24.35
C ASN A 441 7.59 4.73 22.89
N LEU A 442 6.32 4.88 22.46
CA LEU A 442 5.95 5.25 21.07
C LEU A 442 6.39 6.66 20.65
N LEU A 443 6.70 7.53 21.61
CA LEU A 443 6.97 8.95 21.36
C LEU A 443 8.47 9.25 21.45
N GLU A 444 9.33 8.24 21.67
CA GLU A 444 10.75 8.43 21.94
C GLU A 444 11.53 8.93 20.71
N ASN A 445 11.14 8.47 19.52
CA ASN A 445 11.70 8.82 18.22
C ASN A 445 10.84 9.87 17.45
N ASP A 446 9.65 10.17 17.93
CA ASP A 446 8.75 11.19 17.38
C ASP A 446 9.25 12.61 17.66
N HIS A 447 8.96 13.53 16.74
CA HIS A 447 9.36 14.92 16.95
C HIS A 447 8.37 15.95 16.41
N ALA A 448 8.29 17.08 17.10
CA ALA A 448 7.54 18.25 16.69
C ALA A 448 8.40 19.51 16.80
N SER A 449 8.21 20.46 15.89
CA SER A 449 8.97 21.73 15.86
C SER A 449 8.80 22.56 17.13
N ASN A 450 7.71 22.37 17.87
CA ASN A 450 7.44 23.05 19.15
C ASN A 450 7.85 22.21 20.39
N GLY A 451 8.42 21.02 20.19
CA GLY A 451 8.82 20.08 21.24
C GLY A 451 7.67 19.39 21.97
N THR A 452 6.43 19.54 21.52
CA THR A 452 5.25 18.88 22.12
C THR A 452 4.84 17.71 21.24
N VAL A 453 4.80 16.49 21.80
CA VAL A 453 4.27 15.30 21.13
C VAL A 453 3.29 14.64 22.10
N LEU A 454 2.05 14.44 21.64
CA LEU A 454 0.96 13.88 22.45
C LEU A 454 0.33 12.69 21.73
N LEU A 455 0.36 11.51 22.33
CA LEU A 455 -0.39 10.36 21.85
C LEU A 455 -1.90 10.62 22.00
N ARG A 456 -2.62 10.61 20.88
CA ARG A 456 -4.08 10.87 20.86
C ARG A 456 -4.88 9.62 20.65
N ARG A 457 -4.38 8.72 19.81
CA ARG A 457 -5.07 7.50 19.42
C ARG A 457 -4.08 6.37 19.31
N PHE A 458 -4.58 5.18 19.62
CA PHE A 458 -3.88 3.93 19.45
C PHE A 458 -4.91 2.89 19.02
N GLY A 459 -4.68 2.26 17.87
CA GLY A 459 -5.72 1.63 17.06
C GLY A 459 -6.91 2.57 16.76
N ASP A 460 -8.12 2.03 16.87
CA ASP A 460 -9.36 2.76 16.61
C ASP A 460 -9.89 3.54 17.82
N SER A 461 -9.13 3.63 18.92
CA SER A 461 -9.58 4.23 20.17
C SER A 461 -8.73 5.42 20.58
N ALA A 462 -9.35 6.35 21.31
CA ALA A 462 -8.62 7.44 21.95
C ALA A 462 -7.84 6.90 23.16
N VAL A 463 -6.63 7.40 23.38
CA VAL A 463 -5.87 7.13 24.60
C VAL A 463 -6.25 8.19 25.62
N ASP A 464 -6.83 7.79 26.75
CA ASP A 464 -7.19 8.70 27.84
C ASP A 464 -6.16 8.65 28.98
N LYS A 465 -6.43 9.37 30.07
CA LYS A 465 -5.53 9.48 31.23
C LYS A 465 -5.32 8.17 32.02
N HIS A 466 -6.04 7.10 31.67
CA HIS A 466 -5.93 5.76 32.25
C HIS A 466 -5.25 4.77 31.30
N GLY A 467 -4.71 5.28 30.17
CA GLY A 467 -4.16 4.46 29.11
C GLY A 467 -5.25 3.71 28.32
N LEU A 468 -4.81 2.86 27.41
CA LEU A 468 -5.66 2.04 26.56
C LEU A 468 -5.08 0.64 26.46
N THR A 469 -5.91 -0.39 26.70
CA THR A 469 -5.54 -1.78 26.45
C THR A 469 -6.22 -2.29 25.19
N LEU A 470 -5.43 -2.80 24.25
CA LEU A 470 -5.92 -3.52 23.07
C LEU A 470 -5.48 -4.98 23.11
N THR A 471 -6.39 -5.87 22.76
CA THR A 471 -6.08 -7.28 22.53
C THR A 471 -5.62 -7.44 21.10
N GLY A 472 -4.33 -7.69 20.94
CA GLY A 472 -3.70 -7.97 19.67
C GLY A 472 -3.93 -9.40 19.16
N LYS A 473 -3.33 -9.68 18.00
CA LYS A 473 -3.35 -10.99 17.34
C LYS A 473 -2.53 -12.04 18.11
N TYR A 474 -1.41 -11.65 18.69
CA TYR A 474 -0.47 -12.53 19.40
C TYR A 474 -0.28 -12.14 20.86
N GLY A 475 -0.80 -11.00 21.28
CA GLY A 475 -0.67 -10.56 22.67
C GLY A 475 -1.73 -9.56 23.10
N VAL A 476 -1.41 -8.84 24.17
CA VAL A 476 -2.19 -7.74 24.71
C VAL A 476 -1.21 -6.59 24.93
N ILE A 477 -1.57 -5.41 24.43
CA ILE A 477 -0.80 -4.19 24.62
C ILE A 477 -1.59 -3.22 25.50
N HIS A 478 -0.91 -2.60 26.45
CA HIS A 478 -1.41 -1.46 27.18
C HIS A 478 -0.50 -0.27 26.91
N VAL A 479 -1.07 0.86 26.49
CA VAL A 479 -0.35 2.09 26.21
C VAL A 479 -0.86 3.23 27.09
N GLU A 480 0.05 4.02 27.61
CA GLU A 480 -0.22 5.21 28.41
C GLU A 480 -0.20 6.47 27.55
N SER A 481 -0.78 7.56 28.05
CA SER A 481 -0.91 8.81 27.27
C SER A 481 0.43 9.50 26.94
N ASP A 482 1.51 9.12 27.61
CA ASP A 482 2.88 9.59 27.37
C ASP A 482 3.69 8.67 26.45
N GLY A 483 3.05 7.68 25.84
CA GLY A 483 3.66 6.76 24.88
C GLY A 483 4.22 5.49 25.49
N ASP A 484 4.40 5.43 26.81
CA ASP A 484 4.89 4.24 27.48
C ASP A 484 3.92 3.08 27.22
N TYR A 485 4.45 1.95 26.75
CA TYR A 485 3.65 0.77 26.53
C TYR A 485 4.20 -0.44 27.26
N SER A 486 3.30 -1.39 27.50
CA SER A 486 3.63 -2.75 27.90
C SER A 486 2.92 -3.73 26.97
N TYR A 487 3.66 -4.69 26.44
CA TYR A 487 3.15 -5.73 25.57
C TYR A 487 3.36 -7.09 26.23
N THR A 488 2.31 -7.89 26.35
CA THR A 488 2.38 -9.26 26.87
C THR A 488 2.00 -10.23 25.77
N VAL A 489 2.90 -11.15 25.43
CA VAL A 489 2.63 -12.24 24.49
C VAL A 489 1.64 -13.23 25.12
N ASP A 490 0.60 -13.60 24.38
CA ASP A 490 -0.28 -14.70 24.74
C ASP A 490 0.22 -15.98 24.07
N ALA A 491 0.96 -16.79 24.83
CA ALA A 491 1.56 -18.04 24.32
C ALA A 491 0.51 -19.00 23.73
N THR A 492 -0.75 -18.93 24.15
CA THR A 492 -1.81 -19.78 23.60
C THR A 492 -2.16 -19.39 22.16
N LYS A 493 -2.02 -18.10 21.80
CA LYS A 493 -2.21 -17.60 20.43
C LYS A 493 -1.05 -17.93 19.50
N LEU A 494 0.10 -18.32 20.06
CA LEU A 494 1.25 -18.81 19.30
C LEU A 494 1.19 -20.32 19.01
N ALA A 495 0.25 -21.05 19.61
CA ALA A 495 0.15 -22.49 19.46
C ALA A 495 -0.08 -22.89 17.98
N GLY A 496 0.86 -23.67 17.43
CA GLY A 496 0.80 -24.15 16.04
C GLY A 496 1.38 -23.19 15.00
N LEU A 497 1.93 -22.04 15.42
CA LEU A 497 2.70 -21.13 14.57
C LEU A 497 4.21 -21.46 14.66
N SER A 498 5.00 -20.95 13.70
CA SER A 498 6.47 -21.04 13.70
C SER A 498 7.09 -19.86 12.93
N GLY A 499 8.41 -19.67 13.06
CA GLY A 499 9.12 -18.54 12.44
C GLY A 499 8.87 -17.20 13.14
N LYS A 500 9.14 -16.08 12.44
CA LYS A 500 8.72 -14.75 12.94
C LYS A 500 7.28 -14.47 12.52
N VAL A 501 6.49 -13.93 13.44
CA VAL A 501 5.16 -13.39 13.20
C VAL A 501 5.12 -11.95 13.68
N SER A 502 4.33 -11.09 13.01
CA SER A 502 4.25 -9.68 13.36
C SER A 502 2.80 -9.21 13.44
N GLU A 503 2.55 -8.23 14.31
CA GLU A 503 1.28 -7.50 14.38
C GLU A 503 1.54 -6.00 14.53
N PHE A 504 0.54 -5.19 14.15
CA PHE A 504 0.70 -3.73 14.04
C PHE A 504 -0.37 -3.02 14.85
N PHE A 505 0.04 -1.94 15.50
CA PHE A 505 -0.87 -1.01 16.15
C PHE A 505 -0.62 0.39 15.61
N GLN A 506 -1.56 0.88 14.81
CA GLN A 506 -1.55 2.26 14.32
C GLN A 506 -1.68 3.24 15.49
N TYR A 507 -0.99 4.36 15.45
CA TYR A 507 -1.12 5.41 16.44
C TYR A 507 -1.18 6.79 15.78
N LYS A 508 -1.73 7.77 16.50
CA LYS A 508 -1.77 9.17 16.06
C LYS A 508 -1.27 10.11 17.13
N ILE A 509 -0.37 11.01 16.73
CA ILE A 509 0.22 12.03 17.58
C ILE A 509 -0.29 13.42 17.22
N SER A 510 -0.11 14.37 18.15
CA SER A 510 -0.47 15.77 17.97
C SER A 510 0.52 16.68 18.68
N ASP A 511 0.79 17.84 18.10
CA ASP A 511 1.68 18.86 18.66
C ASP A 511 1.01 19.76 19.71
N GLY A 512 -0.21 19.42 20.15
CA GLY A 512 -1.03 20.26 21.02
C GLY A 512 -1.73 21.42 20.30
N ALA A 513 -1.44 21.63 19.01
CA ALA A 513 -2.21 22.48 18.10
C ALA A 513 -3.12 21.60 17.21
N SER A 514 -3.53 22.13 16.05
CA SER A 514 -4.37 21.40 15.09
C SER A 514 -3.60 20.42 14.21
N HIS A 515 -2.30 20.25 14.40
CA HIS A 515 -1.49 19.33 13.59
C HIS A 515 -1.52 17.94 14.21
N ILE A 516 -1.61 16.95 13.32
CA ILE A 516 -1.63 15.53 13.65
C ILE A 516 -0.75 14.79 12.65
N ASP A 517 -0.12 13.72 13.11
CA ASP A 517 0.54 12.75 12.25
C ASP A 517 0.26 11.32 12.75
N ALA A 518 0.53 10.32 11.93
CA ALA A 518 0.24 8.93 12.24
C ALA A 518 1.34 8.00 11.73
N ASP A 519 1.65 6.99 12.53
CA ASP A 519 2.49 5.86 12.15
C ASP A 519 2.01 4.63 12.95
N SER A 520 2.87 3.65 13.19
CA SER A 520 2.53 2.38 13.79
C SER A 520 3.67 1.81 14.64
N LEU A 521 3.26 1.02 15.63
CA LEU A 521 4.13 0.08 16.34
C LEU A 521 4.02 -1.29 15.67
N SER A 522 5.15 -1.80 15.17
CA SER A 522 5.31 -3.19 14.76
C SER A 522 5.78 -4.05 15.94
N VAL A 523 5.09 -5.15 16.20
CA VAL A 523 5.48 -6.14 17.21
C VAL A 523 5.86 -7.44 16.52
N SER A 524 7.16 -7.71 16.45
CA SER A 524 7.76 -8.86 15.76
C SER A 524 8.18 -9.93 16.76
N ILE A 525 7.55 -11.12 16.71
CA ILE A 525 7.78 -12.25 17.62
C ILE A 525 8.44 -13.41 16.86
N ASN A 526 9.64 -13.82 17.27
CA ASN A 526 10.21 -15.11 16.87
C ASN A 526 9.56 -16.23 17.68
N VAL A 527 8.57 -16.90 17.09
CA VAL A 527 7.74 -17.91 17.75
C VAL A 527 8.56 -19.09 18.22
N ASP A 528 9.49 -19.58 17.41
CA ASP A 528 10.28 -20.77 17.75
C ASP A 528 11.18 -20.50 18.97
N ALA A 529 11.83 -19.34 18.97
CA ALA A 529 12.71 -18.93 20.07
C ALA A 529 11.91 -18.58 21.35
N PHE A 530 10.75 -17.91 21.19
CA PHE A 530 9.85 -17.61 22.30
C PHE A 530 9.28 -18.88 22.93
N LEU A 531 8.73 -19.82 22.15
CA LEU A 531 8.17 -21.06 22.69
C LEU A 531 9.24 -21.96 23.33
N SER A 532 10.45 -22.01 22.76
CA SER A 532 11.56 -22.77 23.36
C SER A 532 11.97 -22.22 24.73
N SER A 533 12.03 -20.89 24.87
CA SER A 533 12.35 -20.24 26.14
C SER A 533 11.19 -20.29 27.14
N HIS A 534 9.94 -20.15 26.67
CA HIS A 534 8.72 -20.30 27.47
C HIS A 534 8.61 -21.70 28.09
N ALA A 535 8.88 -22.75 27.30
CA ALA A 535 8.92 -24.12 27.81
C ALA A 535 10.01 -24.29 28.89
N SER A 536 11.17 -23.66 28.70
CA SER A 536 12.26 -23.71 29.69
C SER A 536 11.89 -22.99 31.00
N GLN A 537 11.18 -21.86 30.92
CA GLN A 537 10.67 -21.14 32.09
C GLN A 537 9.60 -21.95 32.85
N MET A 538 8.68 -22.61 32.14
CA MET A 538 7.65 -23.47 32.75
C MET A 538 8.23 -24.70 33.47
N LEU A 539 9.44 -25.15 33.13
CA LEU A 539 10.14 -26.21 33.86
C LEU A 539 10.85 -25.71 35.14
N LEU A 540 11.02 -24.39 35.30
CA LEU A 540 11.72 -23.75 36.42
C LEU A 540 10.77 -23.09 37.45
N ALA A 541 9.50 -22.90 37.09
CA ALA A 541 8.41 -22.42 37.94
C ALA A 541 7.62 -23.60 38.56
#